data_AF-A0A4Y2I612-F1
#
_entry.id   AF-A0A4Y2I612-F1
#
_cell.length_a   1.000
_cell.length_b   1.000
_cell.length_c   1.000
_cell.angle_alpha   90.00
_cell.angle_beta   90.00
_cell.angle_gamma   90.00
#
_symmetry.space_group_name_H-M   'P 1'
#
loop_
_entity.id
_entity.type
_entity.pdbx_description
1 polymer ?
#
loop_
_entity_poly.entity_id
_entity_poly.type
_entity_poly.pdbx_seq_one_letter_code
_entity_poly.pdbx_strand_id
1 'polypeptide(L)'
;AYEISQIIQNQVISFSFFLVRQKSRHLFREMRRFVSSSRQKYILHLEEQQKIENQKNSEESRKRKADKLNYLKSKKAFLQADITENSAKELSNKAESSKNISLFIKANALLRDIKEKNI
;
A
#
# COMPACT_ATOMS: atom_id res chain seq x y z
N ALA A 1 8.62 3.95 83.60
CA ALA A 1 8.00 5.00 82.75
C ALA A 1 8.82 5.31 81.50
N TYR A 2 10.13 5.58 81.64
CA TYR A 2 11.01 5.92 80.51
C TYR A 2 11.11 4.83 79.42
N GLU A 3 11.28 3.56 79.80
CA GLU A 3 11.38 2.45 78.84
C GLU A 3 10.11 2.23 78.02
N ILE A 4 8.94 2.33 78.66
CA ILE A 4 7.64 2.24 77.98
C ILE A 4 7.50 3.40 76.97
N SER A 5 7.92 4.60 77.35
CA SER A 5 7.92 5.76 76.45
C SER A 5 8.83 5.54 75.24
N GLN A 6 10.03 5.00 75.44
CA GLN A 6 10.94 4.67 74.34
C GLN A 6 10.39 3.58 73.40
N ILE A 7 9.75 2.54 73.95
CA ILE A 7 9.12 1.48 73.16
C ILE A 7 8.01 2.07 72.29
N ILE A 8 7.15 2.92 72.87
CA ILE A 8 6.08 3.59 72.13
C ILE A 8 6.65 4.49 71.03
N GLN A 9 7.69 5.27 71.32
CA GLN A 9 8.36 6.12 70.32
C GLN A 9 8.93 5.29 69.16
N ASN A 10 9.62 4.19 69.46
CA ASN A 10 10.17 3.30 68.43
C ASN A 10 9.08 2.63 67.58
N GLN A 11 7.96 2.26 68.18
CA GLN A 11 6.81 1.70 67.45
C GLN A 11 6.17 2.73 66.51
N VAL A 12 5.99 3.96 66.97
CA VAL A 12 5.46 5.06 66.15
C VAL A 12 6.39 5.36 64.97
N ILE A 13 7.70 5.42 65.21
CA ILE A 13 8.70 5.62 64.16
C ILE A 13 8.63 4.47 63.15
N SER A 14 8.64 3.21 63.58
CA SER A 14 8.56 2.05 62.69
C SER A 14 7.29 2.05 61.82
N PHE A 15 6.14 2.35 62.43
CA PHE A 15 4.87 2.41 61.72
C PHE A 15 4.83 3.56 60.69
N SER A 16 5.36 4.74 61.03
CA SER A 16 5.47 5.85 60.09
C SER A 16 6.33 5.50 58.86
N PHE A 17 7.48 4.85 59.05
CA PHE A 17 8.30 4.35 57.96
C PHE A 17 7.57 3.32 57.09
N PHE A 18 6.81 2.42 57.72
CA PHE A 18 6.00 1.43 57.01
C PHE A 18 4.96 2.10 56.10
N LEU A 19 4.25 3.10 56.62
CA LEU A 19 3.24 3.85 55.85
C LEU A 19 3.85 4.62 54.68
N VAL A 20 4.98 5.30 54.88
CA VAL A 20 5.71 5.98 53.80
C VAL A 20 6.10 4.98 52.72
N ARG A 21 6.68 3.83 53.11
CA ARG A 21 7.08 2.77 52.17
C ARG A 21 5.88 2.16 51.43
N GLN A 22 4.72 2.03 52.07
CA GLN A 22 3.47 1.60 51.44
C GLN A 22 3.01 2.61 50.38
N LYS A 23 2.94 3.90 50.74
CA LYS A 23 2.51 4.97 49.85
C LYS A 23 3.41 5.11 48.63
N SER A 24 4.74 5.07 48.81
CA SER A 24 5.71 5.11 47.71
C SER A 24 5.56 3.91 46.76
N ARG A 25 5.32 2.71 47.29
CA ARG A 25 5.10 1.51 46.46
C ARG A 25 3.82 1.61 45.64
N HIS A 26 2.74 2.13 46.23
CA HIS A 26 1.50 2.34 45.50
C HIS A 26 1.68 3.38 44.39
N LEU A 27 2.28 4.54 44.69
CA LEU A 27 2.50 5.58 43.70
C LEU A 27 3.33 5.09 42.51
N PHE A 28 4.43 4.38 42.80
CA PHE A 28 5.29 3.84 41.76
C PHE A 28 4.60 2.80 40.88
N ARG A 29 3.71 1.98 41.46
CA ARG A 29 2.90 1.00 40.70
C ARG A 29 1.96 1.70 39.72
N GLU A 30 1.29 2.75 40.17
CA GLU A 30 0.37 3.52 39.33
C GLU A 30 1.12 4.29 38.23
N MET A 31 2.24 4.92 38.55
CA MET A 31 3.11 5.56 37.55
C MET A 31 3.58 4.56 36.50
N ARG A 32 4.02 3.37 36.92
CA ARG A 32 4.46 2.31 35.99
C ARG A 32 3.33 1.88 35.06
N ARG A 33 2.11 1.70 35.59
CA ARG A 33 0.93 1.35 34.80
C ARG A 33 0.60 2.45 33.78
N PHE A 34 0.57 3.70 34.22
CA PHE A 34 0.32 4.85 33.35
C PHE A 34 1.34 4.90 32.21
N VAL A 35 2.64 4.89 32.52
CA VAL A 35 3.72 4.93 31.52
C VAL A 35 3.62 3.75 30.55
N SER A 36 3.36 2.54 31.05
CA SER A 36 3.21 1.35 30.20
C SER A 36 2.02 1.49 29.25
N SER A 37 0.88 1.98 29.76
CA SER A 37 -0.33 2.19 28.95
C SER A 37 -0.14 3.25 27.87
N SER A 38 0.52 4.37 28.21
CA SER A 38 0.82 5.44 27.27
C SER A 38 1.81 4.96 26.20
N ARG A 39 2.84 4.20 26.59
CA ARG A 39 3.80 3.61 25.64
C ARG A 39 3.11 2.63 24.70
N GLN A 40 2.23 1.77 25.21
CA GLN A 40 1.48 0.82 24.40
C GLN A 40 0.58 1.54 23.37
N LYS A 41 -0.15 2.57 23.80
CA LYS A 41 -0.99 3.38 22.89
C LYS A 41 -0.16 4.04 21.79
N TYR A 42 1.01 4.57 22.14
CA TYR A 42 1.91 5.19 21.17
C TYR A 42 2.43 4.20 20.13
N ILE A 43 2.86 3.00 20.57
CA ILE A 43 3.33 1.95 19.65
C ILE A 43 2.21 1.53 18.70
N LEU A 44 1.00 1.27 19.22
CA LEU A 44 -0.15 0.91 18.38
C LEU A 44 -0.48 1.99 17.34
N HIS A 45 -0.38 3.27 17.72
CA HIS A 45 -0.57 4.36 16.78
C HIS A 45 0.49 4.36 15.67
N LEU A 46 1.76 4.14 15.99
CA LEU A 46 2.83 4.05 14.98
C LEU A 46 2.62 2.86 14.03
N GLU A 47 2.25 1.69 14.56
CA GLU A 47 1.95 0.50 13.75
C GLU A 47 0.78 0.75 12.79
N GLU A 48 -0.26 1.46 13.26
CA GLU A 48 -1.40 1.84 12.43
C GLU A 48 -1.00 2.82 11.31
N GLN A 49 -0.20 3.86 11.63
CA GLN A 49 0.31 4.79 10.62
C GLN A 49 1.13 4.07 9.55
N GLN A 50 2.02 3.16 9.97
CA GLN A 50 2.83 2.38 9.04
C GLN A 50 1.97 1.47 8.15
N LYS A 51 0.92 0.86 8.70
CA LYS A 51 -0.02 0.03 7.92
C LYS A 51 -0.76 0.86 6.88
N ILE A 52 -1.24 2.05 7.23
CA ILE A 52 -1.94 2.96 6.30
C ILE A 52 -1.00 3.40 5.18
N GLU A 53 0.24 3.78 5.51
CA GLU A 53 1.24 4.18 4.52
C GLU A 53 1.56 3.05 3.53
N ASN A 54 1.78 1.83 4.04
CA ASN A 54 2.02 0.67 3.20
C ASN A 54 0.83 0.35 2.28
N GLN A 55 -0.40 0.50 2.77
CA GLN A 55 -1.61 0.32 1.96
C GLN A 55 -1.71 1.37 0.85
N LYS A 56 -1.48 2.65 1.16
CA LYS A 56 -1.46 3.74 0.17
C LYS A 56 -0.40 3.50 -0.91
N ASN A 57 0.82 3.16 -0.51
CA ASN A 57 1.91 2.85 -1.45
C ASN A 57 1.58 1.64 -2.34
N SER A 58 0.94 0.61 -1.77
CA SER A 58 0.48 -0.56 -2.52
C SER A 58 -0.60 -0.19 -3.54
N GLU A 59 -1.60 0.59 -3.15
CA GLU A 59 -2.66 1.06 -4.06
C GLU A 59 -2.10 1.93 -5.19
N GLU A 60 -1.21 2.86 -4.87
CA GLU A 60 -0.58 3.70 -5.87
C GLU A 60 0.26 2.86 -6.85
N SER A 61 1.03 1.89 -6.35
CA SER A 61 1.81 0.98 -7.19
C SER A 61 0.91 0.14 -8.11
N ARG A 62 -0.24 -0.32 -7.60
CA ARG A 62 -1.24 -1.08 -8.38
C ARG A 62 -1.86 -0.20 -9.45
N LYS A 63 -2.22 1.05 -9.12
CA LYS A 63 -2.76 2.03 -10.08
C LYS A 63 -1.77 2.32 -11.19
N ARG A 64 -0.51 2.65 -10.87
CA ARG A 64 0.56 2.87 -11.86
C ARG A 64 0.75 1.66 -12.78
N LYS A 65 0.71 0.45 -12.24
CA LYS A 65 0.79 -0.79 -13.04
C LYS A 65 -0.42 -0.96 -13.96
N ALA A 66 -1.63 -0.68 -13.48
CA ALA A 66 -2.86 -0.75 -14.27
C ALA A 66 -2.84 0.28 -15.41
N ASP A 67 -2.46 1.53 -15.11
CA ASP A 67 -2.33 2.59 -16.11
C ASP A 67 -1.30 2.23 -17.18
N LYS A 68 -0.14 1.68 -16.76
CA LYS A 68 0.88 1.19 -17.69
C LYS A 68 0.36 0.05 -18.56
N LEU A 69 -0.38 -0.90 -17.99
CA LEU A 69 -0.97 -2.01 -18.73
C LEU A 69 -1.99 -1.51 -19.77
N ASN A 70 -2.84 -0.56 -19.40
CA ASN A 70 -3.81 0.04 -20.32
C ASN A 70 -3.11 0.78 -21.45
N TYR A 71 -2.09 1.59 -21.14
CA TYR A 71 -1.25 2.22 -22.17
C TYR A 71 -0.63 1.20 -23.13
N LEU A 72 -0.08 0.09 -22.61
CA LEU A 72 0.52 -0.96 -23.43
C LEU A 72 -0.51 -1.68 -24.29
N LYS A 73 -1.73 -1.93 -23.79
CA LYS A 73 -2.82 -2.51 -24.58
C LYS A 73 -3.21 -1.59 -25.74
N SER A 74 -3.41 -0.31 -25.48
CA SER A 74 -3.73 0.68 -26.51
C SER A 74 -2.60 0.79 -27.54
N LYS A 75 -1.34 0.84 -27.08
CA LYS A 75 -0.18 0.88 -27.97
C LYS A 75 -0.06 -0.39 -28.81
N LYS A 76 -0.33 -1.57 -28.25
CA LYS A 76 -0.35 -2.84 -29.00
C LYS A 76 -1.42 -2.83 -30.08
N ALA A 77 -2.64 -2.40 -29.75
CA ALA A 77 -3.73 -2.32 -30.73
C ALA A 77 -3.38 -1.37 -31.89
N PHE A 78 -2.82 -0.20 -31.56
CA PHE A 78 -2.37 0.78 -32.56
C PHE A 78 -1.29 0.20 -33.48
N LEU A 79 -0.23 -0.41 -32.93
CA LEU A 79 0.83 -1.02 -33.73
C LEU A 79 0.32 -2.20 -34.57
N GLN A 80 -0.61 -2.99 -34.05
CA GLN A 80 -1.22 -4.09 -34.80
C GLN A 80 -2.03 -3.57 -36.00
N ALA A 81 -2.77 -2.47 -35.83
CA ALA A 81 -3.49 -1.83 -36.92
C ALA A 81 -2.51 -1.33 -38.00
N ASP A 82 -1.43 -0.65 -37.59
CA ASP A 82 -0.39 -0.13 -38.51
C ASP A 82 0.31 -1.24 -39.30
N ILE A 83 0.69 -2.34 -38.65
CA ILE A 83 1.25 -3.53 -39.33
C ILE A 83 0.27 -4.09 -40.36
N THR A 84 -1.01 -4.19 -40.00
CA THR A 84 -2.05 -4.73 -40.88
C THR A 84 -2.30 -3.80 -42.08
N GLU A 85 -2.27 -2.48 -41.85
CA GLU A 85 -2.40 -1.47 -42.91
C GLU A 85 -1.23 -1.53 -43.89
N ASN A 86 0.00 -1.62 -43.36
CA ASN A 86 1.20 -1.74 -44.19
C ASN A 86 1.20 -3.04 -45.01
N SER A 87 0.76 -4.15 -44.42
CA SER A 87 0.57 -5.42 -45.14
C SER A 87 -0.47 -5.30 -46.26
N ALA A 88 -1.59 -4.61 -46.01
CA ALA A 88 -2.60 -4.35 -47.04
C ALA A 88 -2.04 -3.50 -48.19
N LYS A 89 -1.25 -2.46 -47.89
CA LYS A 89 -0.57 -1.64 -48.91
C LYS A 89 0.40 -2.45 -49.75
N GLU A 90 1.23 -3.30 -49.13
CA GLU A 90 2.13 -4.19 -49.86
C GLU A 90 1.40 -5.16 -50.78
N LEU A 91 0.29 -5.74 -50.32
CA LEU A 91 -0.55 -6.61 -51.13
C LEU A 91 -1.19 -5.88 -52.31
N SER A 92 -1.62 -4.62 -52.11
CA SER A 92 -2.15 -3.77 -53.19
C SER A 92 -1.08 -3.48 -54.24
N ASN A 93 0.12 -3.06 -53.83
CA ASN A 93 1.23 -2.80 -54.76
C ASN A 93 1.63 -4.06 -55.55
N LYS A 94 1.63 -5.23 -54.91
CA LYS A 94 1.83 -6.52 -55.58
C LYS A 94 0.70 -6.87 -56.54
N ALA A 95 -0.55 -6.58 -56.17
CA ALA A 95 -1.71 -6.79 -57.03
C ALA A 95 -1.65 -5.93 -58.29
N GLU A 96 -1.24 -4.66 -58.16
CA GLU A 96 -1.10 -3.73 -59.29
C GLU A 96 0.00 -4.18 -60.26
N SER A 97 1.18 -4.50 -59.74
CA SER A 97 2.31 -4.97 -60.55
C SER A 97 2.04 -6.30 -61.25
N SER A 98 1.37 -7.24 -60.57
CA SER A 98 1.05 -8.58 -61.13
C SER A 98 -0.31 -8.67 -61.83
N LYS A 99 -1.11 -7.59 -61.80
CA LYS A 99 -2.52 -7.57 -62.26
C LYS A 99 -3.38 -8.69 -61.65
N ASN A 100 -3.10 -9.07 -60.40
CA ASN A 100 -3.77 -10.18 -59.72
C ASN A 100 -4.94 -9.70 -58.84
N ILE A 101 -6.17 -9.90 -59.32
CA ILE A 101 -7.41 -9.53 -58.63
C ILE A 101 -7.58 -10.23 -57.27
N SER A 102 -7.09 -11.47 -57.11
CA SER A 102 -7.19 -12.19 -55.84
C SER A 102 -6.44 -11.48 -54.71
N LEU A 103 -5.26 -10.92 -55.02
CA LEU A 103 -4.47 -10.14 -54.05
C LEU A 103 -5.17 -8.83 -53.68
N PHE A 104 -5.82 -8.18 -54.64
CA PHE A 104 -6.58 -6.96 -54.41
C PHE A 104 -7.79 -7.19 -53.47
N ILE A 105 -8.52 -8.29 -53.66
CA ILE A 105 -9.63 -8.67 -52.75
C ILE A 105 -9.10 -8.91 -51.33
N LYS A 106 -7.97 -9.60 -51.19
CA LYS A 106 -7.33 -9.83 -49.88
C LYS A 106 -6.91 -8.53 -49.20
N ALA A 107 -6.26 -7.61 -49.93
CA ALA A 107 -5.87 -6.30 -49.40
C ALA A 107 -7.09 -5.51 -48.89
N ASN A 108 -8.18 -5.49 -49.66
CA ASN A 108 -9.42 -4.81 -49.26
C ASN A 108 -10.10 -5.44 -48.05
N ALA A 109 -10.07 -6.78 -47.92
CA ALA A 109 -10.58 -7.46 -46.74
C ALA A 109 -9.85 -7.00 -45.47
N LEU A 110 -8.51 -6.90 -45.53
CA LEU A 110 -7.71 -6.39 -44.41
C LEU A 110 -8.04 -4.93 -44.04
N LEU A 111 -8.26 -4.06 -45.02
CA LEU A 111 -8.63 -2.67 -44.75
C LEU A 111 -10.03 -2.53 -44.12
N ARG A 112 -10.97 -3.41 -44.51
CA ARG A 112 -12.30 -3.47 -43.89
C ARG A 112 -12.22 -3.91 -42.43
N ASP A 113 -11.44 -4.95 -42.15
CA ASP A 113 -11.23 -5.44 -40.78
C ASP A 113 -10.61 -4.37 -39.87
N ILE A 114 -9.71 -3.52 -40.40
CA ILE A 114 -9.14 -2.39 -39.65
C ILE A 114 -10.20 -1.32 -39.37
N LYS A 115 -11.00 -0.95 -40.39
CA LYS A 115 -12.07 0.03 -40.22
C LYS A 115 -13.11 -0.41 -39.19
N GLU A 116 -13.53 -1.66 -39.23
CA GLU A 116 -14.52 -2.20 -38.29
C GLU A 116 -14.00 -2.26 -36.84
N LYS A 117 -12.69 -2.43 -36.62
CA LYS A 117 -12.08 -2.42 -35.28
C LYS A 117 -11.83 -1.02 -34.70
N ASN A 118 -11.87 0.01 -35.55
CA ASN A 118 -11.59 1.40 -35.19
C ASN A 118 -12.87 2.26 -35.05
N ILE A 119 -14.06 1.69 -35.31
CA ILE A 119 -15.40 2.29 -35.10
C ILE A 119 -15.94 1.80 -33.75
#